data_AF-A0A7S1RSZ2-F1
#
_entry.id   AF-A0A7S1RSZ2-F1
#
_cell.length_a   1.000
_cell.length_b   1.000
_cell.length_c   1.000
_cell.angle_alpha   90.00
_cell.angle_beta   90.00
_cell.angle_gamma   90.00
#
_symmetry.space_group_name_H-M   'P 1'
#
loop_
_entity.id
_entity.type
_entity.pdbx_description
1 polymer ?
#
loop_
_entity_poly.entity_id
_entity_poly.type
_entity_poly.pdbx_seq_one_letter_code
_entity_poly.pdbx_strand_id
1 'polypeptide(L)'
;IIYQQRCEVFHEAMRCGLGDETVKRMLKLRPESAKEEDKNGVLPLHLALMHKASASIVMELIGIYPQAAHMQVEGTLGKYPLHLALAEAYPSDTLQSLLKARGHIANETDWMPNGLYNPAGKDLDP
;
A
#
# COMPACT_ATOMS: atom_id res chain seq x y z
N ILE A 1 16.74 24.20 1.12
CA ILE A 1 15.72 23.93 0.06
C ILE A 1 16.15 22.71 -0.76
N ILE A 2 16.37 21.54 -0.12
CA ILE A 2 16.92 20.35 -0.82
C ILE A 2 16.23 19.02 -0.40
N TYR A 3 15.13 19.08 0.35
CA TYR A 3 14.51 17.88 0.92
C TYR A 3 13.14 17.51 0.33
N GLN A 4 12.48 18.38 -0.44
CA GLN A 4 11.15 18.07 -1.02
C GLN A 4 11.21 17.24 -2.31
N GLN A 5 12.25 17.40 -3.14
CA GLN A 5 12.29 16.69 -4.44
C GLN A 5 12.53 15.18 -4.34
N ARG A 6 12.96 14.65 -3.18
CA ARG A 6 13.39 13.25 -3.08
C ARG A 6 12.23 12.25 -3.02
N CYS A 7 11.16 12.56 -2.29
CA CYS A 7 10.01 11.67 -2.15
C CYS A 7 9.06 11.79 -3.36
N GLU A 8 8.94 12.97 -3.98
CA GLU A 8 7.96 13.24 -5.04
C GLU A 8 8.19 12.43 -6.32
N VAL A 9 9.45 12.20 -6.71
CA VAL A 9 9.77 11.58 -8.01
C VAL A 9 9.26 10.14 -8.10
N PHE A 10 9.32 9.37 -7.02
CA PHE A 10 8.83 7.98 -7.01
C PHE A 10 7.30 7.92 -7.05
N HIS A 11 6.62 8.73 -6.24
CA HIS A 11 5.15 8.81 -6.24
C HIS A 11 4.63 9.28 -7.60
N GLU A 12 5.27 10.29 -8.19
CA GLU A 12 4.88 10.83 -9.49
C GLU A 12 5.09 9.81 -10.62
N ALA A 13 6.19 9.04 -10.57
CA ALA A 13 6.40 7.92 -11.49
C ALA A 13 5.23 6.93 -11.46
N MET A 14 4.73 6.60 -10.27
CA MET A 14 3.59 5.70 -10.12
C MET A 14 2.27 6.30 -10.62
N ARG A 15 2.02 7.59 -10.36
CA ARG A 15 0.83 8.30 -10.86
C ARG A 15 0.79 8.40 -12.37
N CYS A 16 1.94 8.65 -12.98
CA CYS A 16 2.10 8.72 -14.43
C CYS A 16 2.03 7.33 -15.09
N GLY A 17 1.93 6.24 -14.32
CA GLY A 17 1.86 4.89 -14.86
C GLY A 17 3.16 4.45 -15.54
N LEU A 18 4.32 4.85 -15.00
CA LEU A 18 5.60 4.36 -15.52
C LEU A 18 5.62 2.82 -15.46
N GLY A 19 6.18 2.21 -16.50
CA GLY A 19 6.21 0.76 -16.62
C GLY A 19 6.92 0.06 -15.45
N ASP A 20 6.48 -1.15 -15.15
CA ASP A 20 6.92 -1.96 -14.02
C ASP A 20 8.45 -2.01 -13.85
N GLU A 21 9.18 -2.18 -14.95
CA GLU A 21 10.63 -2.31 -14.91
C GLU A 21 11.33 -1.04 -14.43
N THR A 22 10.77 0.13 -14.76
CA THR A 22 11.30 1.42 -14.28
C THR A 22 11.02 1.57 -12.80
N VAL A 23 9.80 1.28 -12.35
CA VAL A 23 9.42 1.34 -10.93
C VAL A 23 10.28 0.38 -10.11
N LYS A 24 10.46 -0.88 -10.55
CA LYS A 24 11.34 -1.86 -9.91
C LYS A 24 12.79 -1.39 -9.87
N ARG A 25 13.29 -0.76 -10.93
CA ARG A 25 14.66 -0.22 -10.94
C ARG A 25 14.81 0.91 -9.92
N MET A 26 13.82 1.80 -9.79
CA MET A 26 13.84 2.85 -8.78
C MET A 26 13.82 2.27 -7.36
N LEU A 27 12.98 1.26 -7.10
CA LEU A 27 12.96 0.53 -5.83
C LEU A 27 14.30 -0.16 -5.53
N LYS A 28 14.95 -0.78 -6.51
CA LYS A 28 16.28 -1.38 -6.35
C LYS A 28 17.36 -0.36 -6.00
N LEU A 29 17.29 0.84 -6.57
CA LEU A 29 18.25 1.91 -6.30
C LEU A 29 18.00 2.58 -4.93
N ARG A 30 16.73 2.67 -4.51
CA ARG A 30 16.33 3.28 -3.24
C ARG A 30 15.11 2.55 -2.65
N PRO A 31 15.32 1.44 -1.92
CA PRO A 31 14.22 0.68 -1.31
C PRO A 31 13.40 1.49 -0.30
N GLU A 32 14.04 2.43 0.41
CA GLU A 32 13.37 3.32 1.37
C GLU A 32 12.22 4.14 0.74
N SER A 33 12.23 4.34 -0.58
CA SER A 33 11.13 5.02 -1.28
C SER A 33 9.78 4.32 -1.07
N ALA A 34 9.77 3.01 -0.80
CA ALA A 34 8.54 2.25 -0.51
C ALA A 34 7.86 2.64 0.81
N LYS A 35 8.59 3.30 1.72
CA LYS A 35 8.12 3.73 3.05
C LYS A 35 7.85 5.24 3.14
N GLU A 36 8.30 5.99 2.15
CA GLU A 36 8.15 7.44 2.13
C GLU A 36 6.71 7.77 1.74
N GLU A 37 6.04 8.60 2.52
CA GLU A 37 4.75 9.16 2.14
C GLU A 37 4.95 10.36 1.20
N ASP A 38 3.98 10.60 0.32
CA ASP A 38 3.91 11.85 -0.42
C ASP A 38 3.48 13.02 0.48
N LYS A 39 3.35 14.22 -0.11
CA LYS A 39 2.90 15.43 0.62
C LYS A 39 1.50 15.32 1.25
N ASN A 40 0.72 14.32 0.86
CA ASN A 40 -0.62 14.05 1.36
C ASN A 40 -0.65 12.83 2.29
N GLY A 41 0.49 12.31 2.77
CA GLY A 41 0.52 11.12 3.62
C GLY A 41 0.26 9.80 2.89
N VAL A 42 0.28 9.80 1.54
CA VAL A 42 -0.05 8.62 0.75
C VAL A 42 1.21 7.79 0.49
N LEU A 43 1.20 6.54 0.97
CA LEU A 43 2.25 5.57 0.69
C LEU A 43 2.23 5.06 -0.77
N PRO A 44 3.38 4.61 -1.30
CA PRO A 44 3.45 4.02 -2.64
C PRO A 44 2.52 2.82 -2.84
N LEU A 45 2.34 1.98 -1.81
CA LEU A 45 1.40 0.85 -1.89
C LEU A 45 -0.04 1.33 -2.14
N HIS A 46 -0.45 2.45 -1.52
CA HIS A 46 -1.76 3.04 -1.76
C HIS A 46 -1.89 3.52 -3.21
N LEU A 47 -0.88 4.23 -3.71
CA LEU A 47 -0.86 4.67 -5.11
C LEU A 47 -0.88 3.49 -6.10
N ALA A 48 -0.12 2.43 -5.83
CA ALA A 48 -0.09 1.24 -6.66
C ALA A 48 -1.49 0.66 -6.82
N LEU A 49 -2.23 0.51 -5.71
CA LEU A 49 -3.58 -0.03 -5.73
C LEU A 49 -4.58 0.93 -6.38
N MET A 50 -4.53 2.23 -6.04
CA MET A 50 -5.42 3.25 -6.61
C MET A 50 -5.26 3.42 -8.12
N HIS A 51 -4.05 3.26 -8.64
CA HIS A 51 -3.73 3.40 -10.06
C HIS A 51 -3.64 2.05 -10.78
N LYS A 52 -4.12 0.96 -10.17
CA LYS A 52 -4.15 -0.39 -10.77
C LYS A 52 -2.79 -0.86 -11.29
N ALA A 53 -1.72 -0.55 -10.57
CA ALA A 53 -0.38 -1.04 -10.89
C ALA A 53 -0.35 -2.56 -10.91
N SER A 54 0.60 -3.15 -11.62
CA SER A 54 0.63 -4.62 -11.74
C SER A 54 0.77 -5.31 -10.38
N ALA A 55 0.24 -6.53 -10.29
CA ALA A 55 0.44 -7.38 -9.12
C ALA A 55 1.93 -7.52 -8.76
N SER A 56 2.83 -7.52 -9.76
CA SER A 56 4.27 -7.59 -9.52
C SER A 56 4.80 -6.38 -8.74
N ILE A 57 4.32 -5.16 -9.04
CA ILE A 57 4.72 -3.96 -8.30
C ILE A 57 4.15 -3.98 -6.88
N VAL A 58 2.89 -4.36 -6.73
CA VAL A 58 2.25 -4.48 -5.41
C VAL A 58 3.02 -5.46 -4.53
N MET A 59 3.39 -6.62 -5.07
CA MET A 59 4.18 -7.63 -4.37
C MET A 59 5.57 -7.13 -3.96
N GLU A 60 6.25 -6.39 -4.84
CA GLU A 60 7.56 -5.78 -4.53
C GLU A 60 7.44 -4.79 -3.36
N LEU A 61 6.42 -3.92 -3.39
CA LEU A 61 6.19 -2.93 -2.35
C LEU A 61 5.86 -3.58 -1.00
N ILE A 62 5.01 -4.62 -1.00
CA ILE A 62 4.71 -5.40 0.22
C ILE A 62 5.98 -6.10 0.72
N GLY A 63 6.82 -6.64 -0.16
CA GLY A 63 8.07 -7.30 0.20
C GLY A 63 9.08 -6.35 0.87
N ILE A 64 9.12 -5.09 0.43
CA ILE A 64 10.03 -4.07 1.01
C ILE A 64 9.46 -3.47 2.30
N TYR A 65 8.15 -3.19 2.33
CA TYR A 65 7.49 -2.55 3.46
C TYR A 65 6.13 -3.18 3.79
N PRO A 66 6.12 -4.36 4.45
CA PRO A 66 4.90 -5.12 4.69
C PRO A 66 3.90 -4.41 5.61
N GLN A 67 4.38 -3.52 6.49
CA GLN A 67 3.53 -2.74 7.39
C GLN A 67 2.54 -1.86 6.61
N ALA A 68 2.90 -1.40 5.41
CA ALA A 68 2.03 -0.60 4.56
C ALA A 68 0.69 -1.28 4.26
N ALA A 69 0.62 -2.62 4.22
CA ALA A 69 -0.60 -3.37 3.94
C ALA A 69 -1.73 -3.15 4.98
N HIS A 70 -1.39 -2.60 6.15
CA HIS A 70 -2.29 -2.39 7.28
C HIS A 70 -2.41 -0.93 7.70
N MET A 71 -1.73 -0.03 6.98
CA MET A 71 -1.85 1.40 7.22
C MET A 71 -3.11 1.91 6.52
N GLN A 72 -3.79 2.86 7.17
CA GLN A 72 -4.98 3.45 6.58
C GLN A 72 -4.57 4.26 5.34
N VAL A 73 -5.40 4.20 4.31
CA VAL A 73 -5.23 5.01 3.11
C VAL A 73 -5.62 6.44 3.47
N GLU A 74 -4.63 7.32 3.49
CA GLU A 74 -4.82 8.74 3.80
C GLU A 74 -5.83 9.39 2.83
N GLY A 75 -6.66 10.29 3.36
CA GLY A 75 -7.74 10.92 2.59
C GLY A 75 -8.94 9.99 2.29
N THR A 76 -9.01 8.80 2.89
CA THR A 76 -10.18 7.91 2.79
C THR A 76 -10.80 7.60 4.15
N LEU A 77 -12.12 7.40 4.16
CA LEU A 77 -12.88 7.04 5.36
C LEU A 77 -12.60 5.58 5.77
N GLY A 78 -11.57 5.37 6.59
CA GLY A 78 -11.24 4.06 7.16
C GLY A 78 -10.87 2.97 6.15
N LYS A 79 -10.48 3.32 4.91
CA LYS A 79 -10.06 2.30 3.94
C LYS A 79 -8.62 1.88 4.18
N TYR A 80 -8.36 0.64 3.82
CA TYR A 80 -7.06 -0.02 3.93
C TYR A 80 -6.70 -0.61 2.56
N PRO A 81 -5.43 -0.95 2.32
CA PRO A 81 -4.99 -1.57 1.07
C PRO A 81 -5.86 -2.74 0.60
N LEU A 82 -6.33 -3.59 1.51
CA LEU A 82 -7.23 -4.70 1.17
C LEU A 82 -8.55 -4.22 0.52
N HIS A 83 -9.14 -3.14 1.04
CA HIS A 83 -10.36 -2.54 0.49
C HIS A 83 -10.13 -2.04 -0.94
N LEU A 84 -8.99 -1.40 -1.20
CA LEU A 84 -8.63 -0.94 -2.54
C LEU A 84 -8.40 -2.12 -3.49
N ALA A 85 -7.65 -3.13 -3.05
CA ALA A 85 -7.33 -4.29 -3.86
C ALA A 85 -8.59 -5.09 -4.27
N LEU A 86 -9.58 -5.18 -3.38
CA LEU A 86 -10.89 -5.78 -3.67
C LEU A 86 -11.70 -4.93 -4.66
N ALA A 87 -11.74 -3.61 -4.46
CA ALA A 87 -12.44 -2.69 -5.36
C ALA A 87 -11.89 -2.74 -6.79
N GLU A 88 -10.56 -2.91 -6.92
CA GLU A 88 -9.86 -2.97 -8.20
C GLU A 88 -9.72 -4.40 -8.76
N ALA A 89 -10.34 -5.40 -8.12
CA ALA A 89 -10.35 -6.80 -8.54
C ALA A 89 -8.94 -7.41 -8.74
N TYR A 90 -8.02 -7.12 -7.82
CA TYR A 90 -6.69 -7.73 -7.83
C TYR A 90 -6.76 -9.26 -7.68
N PRO A 91 -5.80 -10.01 -8.24
CA PRO A 91 -5.75 -11.46 -8.14
C PRO A 91 -5.71 -11.95 -6.68
N SER A 92 -6.25 -13.16 -6.46
CA SER A 92 -6.27 -13.82 -5.14
C SER A 92 -4.89 -13.87 -4.48
N ASP A 93 -3.82 -14.07 -5.26
CA ASP A 93 -2.45 -14.11 -4.73
C ASP A 93 -2.01 -12.76 -4.14
N THR A 94 -2.42 -11.64 -4.77
CA THR A 94 -2.15 -10.29 -4.24
C THR A 94 -2.95 -10.04 -2.97
N LEU A 95 -4.22 -10.44 -2.94
CA LEU A 95 -5.08 -10.32 -1.75
C LEU A 95 -4.52 -11.14 -0.58
N GLN A 96 -4.09 -12.38 -0.84
CA GLN A 96 -3.43 -13.23 0.16
C GLN A 96 -2.14 -12.61 0.67
N SER A 97 -1.38 -11.94 -0.19
CA SER A 97 -0.11 -11.31 0.20
C SER A 97 -0.34 -10.08 1.08
N LEU A 98 -1.35 -9.28 0.79
CA LEU A 98 -1.79 -8.19 1.68
C LEU A 98 -2.19 -8.72 3.06
N LEU A 99 -2.98 -9.80 3.12
CA LEU A 99 -3.39 -10.44 4.38
C LEU A 99 -2.23 -11.08 5.15
N LYS A 100 -1.20 -11.58 4.47
CA LYS A 100 -0.04 -12.27 5.08
C LYS A 100 1.05 -11.32 5.56
N ALA A 101 1.06 -10.07 5.09
CA ALA A 101 2.16 -9.14 5.33
C ALA A 101 2.47 -8.88 6.82
N ARG A 102 1.51 -9.10 7.75
CA ARG A 102 1.74 -8.92 9.20
C ARG A 102 2.48 -10.07 9.89
N GLY A 103 2.77 -11.16 9.18
CA GLY A 103 3.26 -12.40 9.79
C GLY A 103 2.09 -13.26 10.28
N HIS A 104 2.05 -14.48 9.77
CA HIS A 104 1.10 -15.57 10.05
C HIS A 104 -0.34 -15.17 10.44
N ILE A 105 -1.16 -15.09 9.39
CA ILE A 105 -2.63 -15.13 9.41
C ILE A 105 -3.22 -13.89 10.09
N ALA A 106 -3.63 -12.88 9.30
CA ALA A 106 -4.92 -12.23 9.47
C ALA A 106 -5.62 -12.62 10.77
N ASN A 107 -5.20 -11.99 11.88
CA ASN A 107 -5.59 -12.46 13.19
C ASN A 107 -7.09 -12.17 13.32
N GLU A 108 -7.87 -13.00 14.02
CA GLU A 108 -9.30 -12.72 14.30
C GLU A 108 -9.53 -11.28 14.81
N THR A 109 -8.50 -10.66 15.38
CA THR A 109 -8.47 -9.28 15.87
C THR A 109 -8.49 -8.18 14.79
N ASP A 110 -8.17 -8.46 13.52
CA ASP A 110 -8.33 -7.46 12.45
C ASP A 110 -9.78 -7.39 11.95
N TRP A 111 -10.64 -8.33 12.35
CA TRP A 111 -12.07 -8.34 12.04
C TRP A 111 -12.84 -7.86 13.27
N MET A 112 -13.59 -6.78 13.09
CA MET A 112 -14.52 -6.32 14.11
C MET A 112 -15.71 -7.31 14.22
N PRO A 113 -16.42 -7.36 15.37
CA PRO A 113 -17.58 -8.25 15.55
C PRO A 113 -18.70 -8.07 14.51
N ASN A 114 -18.77 -6.91 13.87
CA ASN A 114 -19.70 -6.62 12.77
C ASN A 114 -19.19 -7.04 11.38
N GLY A 115 -18.03 -7.70 11.31
CA GLY A 115 -17.41 -8.18 10.07
C GLY A 115 -16.57 -7.14 9.33
N LEU A 116 -16.40 -5.92 9.84
CA LEU A 116 -15.55 -4.90 9.23
C LEU A 116 -14.07 -5.23 9.42
N TYR A 117 -13.28 -5.04 8.36
CA TYR A 117 -11.83 -5.19 8.41
C TYR A 117 -11.18 -3.89 8.94
N ASN A 118 -10.53 -3.98 10.10
CA ASN A 118 -9.79 -2.92 10.77
C ASN A 118 -8.49 -3.48 11.37
N PRO A 119 -7.40 -3.54 10.58
CA PRO A 119 -6.14 -4.11 11.04
C PRO A 119 -5.36 -3.19 12.00
N ALA A 120 -5.78 -1.92 12.15
CA ALA A 120 -5.13 -0.97 13.04
C ALA A 120 -5.51 -1.17 14.53
N GLY A 121 -6.52 -1.99 14.83
CA GLY A 121 -6.92 -2.33 16.19
C GLY A 121 -7.41 -1.13 17.03
N LYS A 122 -7.77 -0.02 16.38
CA LYS A 122 -8.39 1.15 17.01
C LYS A 122 -9.81 1.24 16.53
N ASP A 123 -10.77 1.20 17.44
CA ASP A 123 -12.18 1.42 17.13
C ASP A 123 -12.30 2.66 16.25
N LEU A 124 -12.82 2.45 15.03
CA LEU A 124 -13.24 3.52 14.14
C LEU A 124 -14.57 4.05 14.70
N ASP A 125 -14.52 4.70 15.87
CA ASP A 125 -15.64 5.47 16.37
C ASP A 125 -15.59 6.90 15.78
N PRO A 126 -16.76 7.49 15.47
CA PRO A 126 -16.93 8.66 14.61
C PRO A 126 -16.38 9.98 15.15
#